data_AF-A0A7D7VST5-F1
#
_entry.id   AF-A0A7D7VST5-F1
#
_cell.length_a   1.000
_cell.length_b   1.000
_cell.length_c   1.000
_cell.angle_alpha   90.00
_cell.angle_beta   90.00
_cell.angle_gamma   90.00
#
_symmetry.space_group_name_H-M   'P 1'
#
loop_
_entity.id
_entity.type
_entity.pdbx_description
1 polymer ?
#
loop_
_entity_poly.entity_id
_entity_poly.type
_entity_poly.pdbx_seq_one_letter_code
_entity_poly.pdbx_strand_id
1 'polypeptide(L)' 'MNLGSEVNSNFAETCPSITPDGKYLFFGRYNEKRELSNFYWVSTEIIEKLRPKQ' A
#
# COMPACT_ATOMS: atom_id res chain seq x y z
N MET A 1 7.39 4.40 -3.90
CA MET A 1 7.36 2.93 -3.73
C MET A 1 6.21 2.42 -4.58
N ASN A 2 6.45 1.45 -5.47
CA ASN A 2 5.41 0.90 -6.35
C ASN A 2 5.30 -0.61 -6.06
N LEU A 3 4.16 -1.00 -5.51
CA LEU A 3 3.73 -2.33 -5.11
C LEU A 3 2.73 -2.92 -6.13
N GLY A 4 2.81 -2.50 -7.39
CA GLY A 4 1.96 -3.01 -8.46
C GLY A 4 0.53 -2.49 -8.42
N SER A 5 -0.23 -2.78 -9.49
CA SER A 5 -1.61 -2.29 -9.68
C SER A 5 -2.63 -2.88 -8.71
N GLU A 6 -2.27 -3.91 -7.95
CA GLU A 6 -3.13 -4.47 -6.92
C GLU A 6 -3.17 -3.59 -5.65
N VAL A 7 -2.08 -2.85 -5.38
CA VAL A 7 -1.94 -2.02 -4.18
C VAL A 7 -1.93 -0.53 -4.51
N ASN A 8 -1.17 -0.13 -5.52
CA ASN A 8 -1.15 1.24 -6.00
C ASN A 8 -2.38 1.56 -6.84
N SER A 9 -2.90 2.75 -6.64
CA SER A 9 -3.97 3.35 -7.43
C SER A 9 -3.43 4.56 -8.19
N ASN A 10 -4.32 5.24 -8.92
CA ASN A 10 -4.01 6.53 -9.54
C ASN A 10 -4.03 7.70 -8.54
N PHE A 11 -4.29 7.43 -7.26
CA PHE A 11 -4.32 8.43 -6.20
C PHE A 11 -2.97 8.51 -5.48
N ALA A 12 -2.75 9.60 -4.76
CA ALA A 12 -1.50 9.78 -4.02
C ALA A 12 -1.50 8.90 -2.76
N GLU A 13 -0.72 7.83 -2.77
CA GLU A 13 -0.43 7.05 -1.57
C GLU A 13 0.73 7.66 -0.76
N THR A 14 0.58 7.75 0.56
CA THR A 14 1.57 8.37 1.45
C THR A 14 1.74 7.59 2.75
N CYS A 15 2.84 7.90 3.46
CA CYS A 15 3.14 7.39 4.80
C CYS A 15 3.05 5.85 4.95
N PRO A 16 3.74 5.06 4.11
CA PRO A 16 3.79 3.61 4.29
C PRO A 16 4.50 3.24 5.60
N SER A 17 3.92 2.32 6.38
CA SER A 17 4.50 1.81 7.63
C SER A 17 4.18 0.34 7.82
N ILE A 18 5.18 -0.48 8.18
CA ILE A 18 5.01 -1.92 8.41
C ILE A 18 4.84 -2.16 9.93
N THR A 19 3.96 -3.07 10.30
CA THR A 19 3.77 -3.46 11.71
C THR A 19 5.03 -4.06 12.33
N PRO A 20 5.23 -3.98 13.65
CA PRO A 20 6.39 -4.59 14.31
C PRO A 20 6.50 -6.11 14.10
N ASP A 21 5.36 -6.80 13.92
CA ASP A 21 5.33 -8.23 13.60
C ASP A 21 5.53 -8.53 12.10
N GLY A 22 5.69 -7.49 11.28
CA GLY A 22 5.99 -7.59 9.86
C GLY A 22 4.82 -8.05 8.98
N LYS A 23 3.61 -8.22 9.52
CA LYS A 23 2.49 -8.85 8.79
C LYS A 23 1.66 -7.89 7.95
N TYR A 24 1.63 -6.61 8.29
CA TYR A 24 0.79 -5.63 7.60
C TYR A 24 1.58 -4.39 7.20
N LEU A 25 1.25 -3.86 6.02
CA LEU A 25 1.64 -2.55 5.56
C LEU A 25 0.44 -1.63 5.65
N PHE A 26 0.58 -0.55 6.40
CA PHE A 26 -0.37 0.55 6.48
C PHE A 26 0.06 1.69 5.57
N PHE A 27 -0.89 2.37 4.94
CA PHE A 27 -0.64 3.57 4.15
C PHE A 27 -1.88 4.46 4.08
N GLY A 28 -1.65 5.76 3.93
CA GLY A 28 -2.71 6.72 3.62
C GLY A 28 -2.88 6.84 2.11
N ARG A 29 -4.09 7.20 1.67
CA ARG A 29 -4.36 7.59 0.29
C ARG A 29 -5.17 8.87 0.26
N TYR A 30 -4.69 9.83 -0.52
CA TYR A 30 -5.21 11.19 -0.61
C TYR A 30 -5.87 11.43 -1.97
N ASN A 31 -6.77 12.41 -2.01
CA ASN A 31 -7.48 12.85 -3.22
C ASN A 31 -8.32 11.72 -3.87
N GLU A 32 -8.86 10.81 -3.07
CA GLU A 32 -9.78 9.80 -3.58
C GLU A 32 -11.10 10.44 -4.06
N LYS A 33 -12.02 9.62 -4.59
CA LYS A 33 -13.35 10.08 -4.98
C LYS A 33 -13.99 10.86 -3.81
N ARG A 34 -14.49 12.06 -4.13
CA ARG A 34 -15.06 13.03 -3.17
C ARG A 34 -14.02 13.78 -2.30
N GLU A 35 -12.76 13.81 -2.72
CA GLU A 35 -11.66 14.51 -2.03
C GLU A 35 -11.40 14.02 -0.60
N LEU A 36 -11.84 12.79 -0.32
CA LEU A 36 -11.61 12.16 0.98
C LEU A 36 -10.22 11.54 1.01
N SER A 37 -9.61 11.62 2.19
CA SER A 37 -8.38 10.90 2.50
C SER A 37 -8.73 9.72 3.40
N ASN A 38 -8.30 8.52 3.02
CA ASN A 38 -8.60 7.29 3.74
C ASN A 38 -7.32 6.57 4.16
N PHE A 39 -7.47 5.71 5.16
CA PHE A 39 -6.39 4.91 5.71
C PHE A 39 -6.60 3.43 5.35
N TYR A 40 -5.55 2.79 4.82
CA TYR A 40 -5.59 1.45 4.26
C TYR A 40 -4.54 0.55 4.90
N TRP A 41 -4.77 -0.76 4.79
CA TRP A 41 -3.80 -1.79 5.16
C TRP A 41 -3.88 -2.98 4.22
N VAL A 42 -2.73 -3.62 3.99
CA VAL A 42 -2.61 -4.87 3.23
C VAL A 42 -1.66 -5.83 3.93
N SER A 43 -1.82 -7.13 3.71
CA SER A 43 -0.85 -8.12 4.17
C SER A 43 0.48 -7.93 3.44
N THR A 44 1.61 -8.04 4.15
CA THR A 44 2.96 -7.96 3.56
C THR A 44 3.30 -9.15 2.67
N GLU A 45 2.48 -10.22 2.66
CA GLU A 45 2.60 -11.32 1.70
C GLU A 45 2.57 -10.84 0.24
N ILE A 46 1.92 -9.70 -0.03
CA ILE A 46 1.91 -9.10 -1.36
C ILE A 46 3.33 -8.75 -1.84
N ILE A 47 4.24 -8.38 -0.93
CA ILE A 47 5.62 -8.02 -1.26
C ILE A 47 6.36 -9.24 -1.82
N GLU A 48 6.14 -10.44 -1.24
CA GLU A 48 6.75 -11.67 -1.75
C GLU A 48 6.22 -12.05 -3.14
N LYS A 49 4.93 -11.82 -3.40
CA LYS A 49 4.34 -12.08 -4.72
C LYS A 49 4.88 -11.14 -5.81
N LEU A 50 5.19 -9.90 -5.43
CA LEU A 50 5.65 -8.85 -6.33
C LEU A 50 7.17 -8.80 -6.47
N ARG A 51 7.91 -9.53 -5.63
CA ARG A 51 9.36 -9.62 -5.71
C ARG A 51 9.76 -10.16 -7.08
N PRO A 52 10.65 -9.47 -7.83
CA PRO A 52 11.12 -9.96 -9.12
C PRO A 52 11.69 -11.37 -8.96
N LYS A 53 11.19 -12.32 -9.77
CA LYS A 53 11.81 -13.64 -9.86
C LYS A 53 13.12 -13.49 -10.62
N GLN A 54 14.22 -13.85 -9.97
CA GLN A 54 15.52 -14.05 -10.64
C GLN A 54 15.44 -15.19 -11.63
#